data_AF-A0A7S3UBZ1-F1
#
_entry.id   AF-A0A7S3UBZ1-F1
#
_cell.length_a   1.000
_cell.length_b   1.000
_cell.length_c   1.000
_cell.angle_alpha   90.00
_cell.angle_beta   90.00
_cell.angle_gamma   90.00
#
_symmetry.space_group_name_H-M   'P 1'
#
loop_
_entity.id
_entity.type
_entity.pdbx_description
1 polymer ?
#
loop_
_entity_poly.entity_id
_entity_poly.type
_entity_poly.pdbx_seq_one_letter_code
_entity_poly.pdbx_strand_id
1 'polypeptide(L)'
;FQNLDSSEISLTDVSHYFDSDPTKLVASVRKDGKMPSAYIADTTTANAQVRTLSETVRLDSRTKLLNPKWYEGMLDSGYEGVREVQKRLTNTMGWSATGGAVDNFVYEEANEVYINDPEMQKRLMETNPSSFRKMVATFLEANGRGYRE
;
A
#
# COMPACT_ATOMS: atom_id res chain seq x y z
N PHE A 1 11.39 4.69 -12.87
CA PHE A 1 12.13 3.44 -12.65
C PHE A 1 12.84 3.57 -11.31
N GLN A 2 12.70 2.59 -10.43
CA GLN A 2 13.39 2.54 -9.14
C GLN A 2 13.89 1.11 -8.88
N ASN A 3 14.91 0.94 -8.04
CA ASN A 3 15.36 -0.38 -7.58
C ASN A 3 14.78 -0.63 -6.19
N LEU A 4 14.33 -1.86 -5.94
CA LEU A 4 13.87 -2.29 -4.61
C LEU A 4 15.10 -2.59 -3.74
N ASP A 5 15.17 -1.98 -2.56
CA ASP A 5 16.32 -2.15 -1.66
C ASP A 5 16.40 -3.58 -1.10
N SER A 6 15.29 -4.10 -0.57
CA SER A 6 15.24 -5.44 0.01
C SER A 6 13.80 -5.99 0.04
N SER A 7 13.65 -7.28 0.29
CA SER A 7 12.32 -7.88 0.51
C SER A 7 11.66 -7.37 1.79
N GLU A 8 12.47 -6.97 2.78
CA GLU A 8 12.02 -6.42 4.06
C GLU A 8 11.59 -4.96 3.93
N ILE A 9 12.26 -4.19 3.07
CA ILE A 9 11.96 -2.79 2.76
C ILE A 9 11.43 -2.72 1.33
N SER A 10 10.17 -3.11 1.18
CA SER A 10 9.44 -2.99 -0.08
C SER A 10 8.71 -1.65 -0.20
N LEU A 11 8.01 -1.46 -1.32
CA LEU A 11 7.37 -0.22 -1.72
C LEU A 11 6.37 0.33 -0.71
N THR A 12 5.75 -0.56 0.08
CA THR A 12 4.73 -0.17 1.07
C THR A 12 5.26 -0.11 2.51
N ASP A 13 6.53 -0.48 2.75
CA ASP A 13 7.15 -0.46 4.10
C ASP A 13 7.54 0.97 4.52
N VAL A 14 7.83 1.80 3.54
CA VAL A 14 8.45 3.11 3.69
C VAL A 14 7.87 4.08 2.67
N SER A 15 7.93 5.37 2.98
CA SER A 15 7.31 6.39 2.15
C SER A 15 8.22 6.97 1.06
N HIS A 16 9.54 6.86 1.22
CA HIS A 16 10.49 7.56 0.34
C HIS A 16 10.38 7.12 -1.12
N TYR A 17 9.96 5.88 -1.40
CA TYR A 17 9.78 5.42 -2.78
C TYR A 17 8.67 6.17 -3.52
N PHE A 18 7.51 6.34 -2.88
CA PHE A 18 6.41 7.07 -3.53
C PHE A 18 6.63 8.59 -3.46
N ASP A 19 7.32 9.10 -2.44
CA ASP A 19 7.71 10.50 -2.33
C ASP A 19 8.58 10.94 -3.52
N SER A 20 9.48 10.07 -3.97
CA SER A 20 10.34 10.28 -5.13
C SER A 20 9.77 9.73 -6.45
N ASP A 21 8.54 9.24 -6.49
CA ASP A 21 7.95 8.71 -7.72
C ASP A 21 7.45 9.84 -8.65
N PRO A 22 8.06 10.02 -9.85
CA PRO A 22 7.69 11.10 -10.74
C PRO A 22 6.59 10.70 -11.73
N THR A 23 5.93 9.56 -11.57
CA THR A 23 5.11 8.94 -12.63
C THR A 23 3.96 9.84 -13.09
N LYS A 24 3.07 10.30 -12.19
CA LYS A 24 2.03 11.28 -12.54
C LYS A 24 2.60 12.67 -12.83
N LEU A 25 3.72 13.06 -12.20
CA LEU A 25 4.38 14.34 -12.48
C LEU A 25 4.81 14.42 -13.95
N VAL A 26 5.47 13.37 -14.45
CA VAL A 26 5.90 13.26 -15.85
C VAL A 26 4.69 13.34 -16.78
N ALA A 27 3.59 12.64 -16.48
CA ALA A 27 2.37 12.74 -17.28
C ALA A 27 1.83 14.18 -17.34
N SER A 28 1.84 14.90 -16.21
CA SER A 28 1.33 16.28 -16.12
C SER A 28 2.12 17.31 -16.93
N VAL A 29 3.42 17.09 -17.15
CA VAL A 29 4.29 18.01 -17.89
C VAL A 29 4.45 17.64 -19.36
N ARG A 30 3.99 16.45 -19.77
CA ARG A 30 4.01 16.04 -21.17
C ARG A 30 2.88 16.70 -21.95
N LYS A 31 3.16 17.12 -23.19
CA LYS A 31 2.16 17.70 -24.10
C LYS A 31 1.00 16.74 -24.42
N ASP A 32 1.26 15.43 -24.41
CA ASP A 32 0.25 14.40 -24.70
C ASP A 32 -0.48 13.90 -23.45
N GLY A 33 -0.13 14.38 -22.25
CA GLY A 33 -0.70 13.92 -20.98
C GLY A 33 -0.51 12.43 -20.68
N LYS A 34 0.31 11.71 -21.46
CA LYS A 34 0.39 10.26 -21.39
C LYS A 34 1.19 9.81 -20.17
N MET A 35 0.62 8.89 -19.40
CA MET A 35 1.32 8.22 -18.30
C MET A 35 2.55 7.46 -18.82
N PRO A 36 3.75 7.67 -18.23
CA PRO A 36 4.92 6.86 -18.57
C PRO A 36 4.76 5.45 -18.02
N SER A 37 5.40 4.47 -18.66
CA SER A 37 5.54 3.14 -18.08
C SER A 37 6.45 3.20 -16.85
N ALA A 38 5.93 2.77 -15.70
CA ALA A 38 6.66 2.71 -14.44
C ALA A 38 7.09 1.28 -14.14
N TYR A 39 8.37 1.11 -13.78
CA TYR A 39 8.98 -0.18 -13.51
C TYR A 39 9.81 -0.15 -12.23
N ILE A 40 9.90 -1.31 -11.58
CA ILE A 40 10.68 -1.56 -10.37
C ILE A 40 11.58 -2.76 -10.63
N ALA A 41 12.89 -2.59 -10.48
CA ALA A 41 13.82 -3.71 -10.51
C ALA A 41 13.98 -4.29 -9.11
N ASP A 42 13.83 -5.60 -9.01
CA ASP A 42 13.97 -6.39 -7.79
C ASP A 42 15.17 -7.31 -7.97
N THR A 43 16.28 -6.95 -7.31
CA THR A 43 17.54 -7.69 -7.30
C THR A 43 17.79 -8.35 -5.95
N THR A 44 16.75 -8.57 -5.15
CA THR A 44 16.85 -9.12 -3.79
C THR A 44 17.23 -10.60 -3.78
N THR A 45 17.04 -11.28 -4.93
CA THR A 45 17.47 -12.66 -5.17
C THR A 45 18.47 -12.73 -6.32
N ALA A 46 19.16 -13.87 -6.47
CA ALA A 46 20.05 -14.11 -7.61
C ALA A 46 19.34 -14.03 -8.98
N ASN A 47 18.01 -14.21 -9.01
CA ASN A 47 17.20 -14.05 -10.20
C ASN A 47 16.58 -12.66 -10.24
N ALA A 48 17.32 -11.68 -10.79
CA ALA A 48 16.84 -10.30 -10.92
C ALA A 48 15.57 -10.23 -11.77
N GLN A 49 14.58 -9.48 -11.31
CA GLN A 49 13.29 -9.32 -11.99
C GLN A 49 13.00 -7.84 -12.23
N VAL A 50 12.43 -7.50 -13.38
CA VAL A 50 11.92 -6.14 -13.66
C VAL A 50 10.40 -6.18 -13.69
N ARG A 51 9.82 -5.70 -12.59
CA ARG A 51 8.41 -5.44 -12.28
C ARG A 51 7.85 -4.26 -13.07
N THR A 52 6.59 -4.26 -13.53
CA THR A 52 5.85 -2.98 -13.57
C THR A 52 5.56 -2.53 -12.14
N LEU A 53 5.35 -1.22 -11.93
CA LEU A 53 5.00 -0.69 -10.61
C LEU A 53 3.73 -1.35 -10.05
N SER A 54 2.69 -1.50 -10.86
CA SER A 54 1.43 -2.15 -10.46
C SER A 54 1.62 -3.62 -10.09
N GLU A 55 2.46 -4.37 -10.80
CA GLU A 55 2.78 -5.75 -10.42
C GLU A 55 3.46 -5.83 -9.06
N THR A 56 4.41 -4.92 -8.78
CA THR A 56 5.09 -4.89 -7.49
C THR A 56 4.15 -4.45 -6.36
N VAL A 57 3.27 -3.47 -6.58
CA VAL A 57 2.23 -3.09 -5.61
C VAL A 57 1.30 -4.27 -5.32
N ARG A 58 0.82 -4.99 -6.35
CA ARG A 58 0.01 -6.20 -6.17
C ARG A 58 0.72 -7.27 -5.35
N LEU A 59 2.00 -7.50 -5.64
CA LEU A 59 2.82 -8.47 -4.90
C LEU A 59 2.94 -8.07 -3.43
N ASP A 60 3.19 -6.80 -3.14
CA ASP A 60 3.24 -6.25 -1.78
C ASP A 60 1.90 -6.41 -1.05
N SER A 61 0.78 -6.08 -1.72
CA SER A 61 -0.55 -6.25 -1.13
C SER A 61 -0.81 -7.70 -0.76
N ARG A 62 -0.50 -8.64 -1.65
CA ARG A 62 -0.73 -10.08 -1.46
C ARG A 62 0.21 -10.74 -0.45
N THR A 63 1.41 -10.20 -0.24
CA THR A 63 2.38 -10.76 0.71
C THR A 63 2.33 -10.11 2.08
N LYS A 64 1.78 -8.89 2.19
CA LYS A 64 1.72 -8.10 3.42
C LYS A 64 0.29 -7.73 3.81
N LEU A 65 -0.22 -6.58 3.34
CA LEU A 65 -1.48 -5.98 3.82
C LEU A 65 -2.69 -6.93 3.76
N LEU A 66 -2.74 -7.83 2.77
CA LEU A 66 -3.86 -8.77 2.58
C LEU A 66 -3.47 -10.22 2.91
N ASN A 67 -2.28 -10.46 3.46
CA ASN A 67 -1.81 -11.78 3.83
C ASN A 67 -2.17 -12.08 5.31
N PRO A 68 -3.04 -13.07 5.58
CA PRO A 68 -3.41 -13.44 6.95
C PRO A 68 -2.22 -13.73 7.84
N LYS A 69 -1.19 -14.41 7.32
CA LYS A 69 0.01 -14.70 8.12
C LYS A 69 0.75 -13.43 8.54
N TRP A 70 0.74 -12.41 7.68
CA TRP A 70 1.43 -11.16 7.98
C TRP A 70 0.61 -10.32 8.95
N TYR A 71 -0.65 -10.02 8.64
CA TYR A 71 -1.44 -9.14 9.49
C TYR A 71 -1.76 -9.77 10.84
N GLU A 72 -2.02 -11.09 10.92
CA GLU A 72 -2.19 -11.75 12.23
C GLU A 72 -0.91 -11.66 13.07
N GLY A 73 0.26 -11.93 12.45
CA GLY A 73 1.55 -11.80 13.14
C GLY A 73 1.84 -10.36 13.62
N MET A 74 1.41 -9.35 12.85
CA MET A 74 1.47 -7.96 13.30
C MET A 74 0.51 -7.75 14.48
N LEU A 75 -0.76 -8.13 14.35
CA LEU A 75 -1.79 -7.90 15.37
C LEU A 75 -1.52 -8.63 16.68
N ASP A 76 -0.81 -9.75 16.67
CA ASP A 76 -0.32 -10.45 17.87
C ASP A 76 0.72 -9.61 18.64
N SER A 77 1.37 -8.65 17.97
CA SER A 77 2.25 -7.65 18.59
C SER A 77 1.48 -6.48 19.22
N GLY A 78 0.14 -6.52 19.23
CA GLY A 78 -0.73 -5.56 19.91
C GLY A 78 -0.69 -4.16 19.32
N TYR A 79 -0.52 -3.14 20.17
CA TYR A 79 -0.67 -1.72 19.80
C TYR A 79 0.22 -1.30 18.61
N GLU A 80 1.50 -1.71 18.63
CA GLU A 80 2.46 -1.39 17.57
C GLU A 80 2.18 -2.18 16.29
N GLY A 81 1.63 -3.39 16.41
CA GLY A 81 1.15 -4.20 15.29
C GLY A 81 0.11 -3.48 14.43
N VAL A 82 -0.91 -2.93 15.08
CA VAL A 82 -1.96 -2.14 14.41
C VAL A 82 -1.35 -0.90 13.73
N ARG A 83 -0.32 -0.29 14.34
CA ARG A 83 0.38 0.85 13.74
C ARG A 83 1.07 0.46 12.43
N GLU A 84 1.67 -0.72 12.35
CA GLU A 84 2.31 -1.20 11.12
C GLU A 84 1.30 -1.52 10.01
N VAL A 85 0.14 -2.11 10.34
CA VAL A 85 -0.97 -2.29 9.38
C VAL A 85 -1.46 -0.93 8.86
N GLN A 86 -1.68 0.03 9.77
CA GLN A 86 -2.12 1.38 9.42
C GLN A 86 -1.12 2.10 8.50
N LYS A 87 0.17 2.02 8.83
CA LYS A 87 1.26 2.57 8.02
C LYS A 87 1.28 1.98 6.61
N ARG A 88 1.09 0.67 6.50
CA ARG A 88 1.02 -0.06 5.23
C ARG A 88 -0.09 0.46 4.32
N LEU A 89 -1.28 0.63 4.88
CA LEU A 89 -2.44 1.17 4.16
C LEU A 89 -2.19 2.62 3.70
N THR A 90 -1.56 3.43 4.56
CA THR A 90 -1.21 4.82 4.22
C THR A 90 -0.21 4.90 3.07
N ASN A 91 0.84 4.08 3.11
CA ASN A 91 1.84 4.05 2.04
C ASN A 91 1.24 3.54 0.73
N THR A 92 0.30 2.60 0.80
CA THR A 92 -0.48 2.15 -0.36
C THR A 92 -1.25 3.33 -0.98
N MET A 93 -1.91 4.17 -0.18
CA MET A 93 -2.54 5.41 -0.68
C MET A 93 -1.55 6.40 -1.32
N GLY A 94 -0.31 6.47 -0.81
CA GLY A 94 0.77 7.24 -1.45
C GLY A 94 0.99 6.85 -2.91
N TRP A 95 1.00 5.54 -3.20
CA TRP A 95 1.14 5.03 -4.57
C TRP A 95 -0.04 5.32 -5.49
N SER A 96 -1.25 5.45 -4.95
CA SER A 96 -2.39 5.96 -5.72
C SER A 96 -2.19 7.42 -6.10
N ALA A 97 -1.64 8.22 -5.19
CA ALA A 97 -1.42 9.64 -5.41
C ALA A 97 -0.32 9.95 -6.43
N THR A 98 0.80 9.21 -6.41
CA THR A 98 1.99 9.53 -7.25
C THR A 98 2.10 8.63 -8.48
N GLY A 99 1.82 7.34 -8.33
CA GLY A 99 1.93 6.34 -9.40
C GLY A 99 0.61 6.03 -10.12
N GLY A 100 -0.52 6.18 -9.43
CA GLY A 100 -1.81 5.67 -9.93
C GLY A 100 -1.78 4.15 -10.17
N ALA A 101 -0.99 3.43 -9.37
CA ALA A 101 -0.61 2.05 -9.63
C ALA A 101 -1.29 1.02 -8.71
N VAL A 102 -2.16 1.46 -7.81
CA VAL A 102 -2.92 0.61 -6.90
C VAL A 102 -4.23 0.23 -7.56
N ASP A 103 -4.49 -1.06 -7.72
CA ASP A 103 -5.77 -1.55 -8.24
C ASP A 103 -6.87 -1.47 -7.17
N ASN A 104 -8.12 -1.24 -7.59
CA ASN A 104 -9.25 -1.06 -6.67
C ASN A 104 -9.43 -2.22 -5.68
N PHE A 105 -9.15 -3.47 -6.11
CA PHE A 105 -9.29 -4.66 -5.25
C PHE A 105 -8.44 -4.57 -3.98
N VAL A 106 -7.32 -3.84 -4.01
CA VAL A 106 -6.46 -3.70 -2.82
C VAL A 106 -7.21 -2.97 -1.70
N TYR A 107 -7.98 -1.93 -2.04
CA TYR A 107 -8.80 -1.21 -1.08
C TYR A 107 -10.04 -1.99 -0.69
N GLU A 108 -10.71 -2.64 -1.63
CA GLU A 108 -11.90 -3.46 -1.32
C GLU A 108 -11.55 -4.61 -0.38
N GLU A 109 -10.55 -5.43 -0.72
CA GLU A 109 -10.17 -6.55 0.13
C GLU A 109 -9.65 -6.07 1.50
N ALA A 110 -8.91 -4.96 1.56
CA ALA A 110 -8.49 -4.39 2.84
C ALA A 110 -9.68 -3.90 3.67
N ASN A 111 -10.71 -3.32 3.04
CA ASN A 111 -11.92 -2.90 3.73
C ASN A 111 -12.72 -4.11 4.23
N GLU A 112 -12.83 -5.17 3.43
CA GLU A 112 -13.45 -6.42 3.85
C GLU A 112 -12.77 -7.00 5.10
N VAL A 113 -11.43 -7.10 5.07
CA VAL A 113 -10.64 -7.67 6.17
C VAL A 113 -10.70 -6.80 7.42
N TYR A 114 -10.44 -5.50 7.31
CA TYR A 114 -10.18 -4.66 8.50
C TYR A 114 -11.40 -3.87 9.00
N ILE A 115 -12.44 -3.72 8.17
CA ILE A 115 -13.60 -2.87 8.48
C ILE A 115 -14.90 -3.66 8.51
N ASN A 116 -15.18 -4.48 7.48
CA ASN A 116 -16.47 -5.16 7.37
C ASN A 116 -16.58 -6.39 8.28
N ASP A 117 -15.46 -7.04 8.62
CA ASP A 117 -15.41 -8.04 9.67
C ASP A 117 -15.56 -7.37 11.06
N PRO A 118 -16.68 -7.60 11.78
CA PRO A 118 -16.92 -6.96 13.07
C PRO A 118 -15.94 -7.41 14.16
N GLU A 119 -15.44 -8.65 14.09
CA GLU A 119 -14.48 -9.17 15.07
C GLU A 119 -13.12 -8.50 14.89
N MET A 120 -12.65 -8.43 13.64
CA MET A 120 -11.42 -7.70 13.31
C MET A 120 -11.55 -6.21 13.65
N GLN A 121 -12.66 -5.58 13.27
CA GLN A 121 -12.91 -4.17 13.54
C GLN A 121 -12.84 -3.86 15.04
N LYS A 122 -13.52 -4.68 15.86
CA LYS A 122 -13.49 -4.54 17.32
C LYS A 122 -12.08 -4.75 17.86
N ARG A 123 -11.37 -5.79 17.42
CA ARG A 123 -9.99 -6.08 17.82
C ARG A 123 -9.06 -4.89 17.55
N LEU A 124 -9.10 -4.32 16.35
CA LEU A 124 -8.28 -3.16 15.97
C LEU A 124 -8.61 -1.92 16.81
N MET A 125 -9.90 -1.64 17.02
CA MET A 125 -10.37 -0.50 17.80
C MET A 125 -9.96 -0.59 19.27
N GLU A 126 -10.08 -1.77 19.88
CA GLU A 126 -9.67 -1.99 21.28
C GLU A 126 -8.15 -1.99 21.44
N THR A 127 -7.41 -2.52 20.45
CA THR A 127 -5.95 -2.65 20.51
C THR A 127 -5.24 -1.31 20.28
N ASN A 128 -5.68 -0.52 19.28
CA ASN A 128 -5.10 0.79 19.00
C ASN A 128 -6.13 1.72 18.33
N PRO A 129 -6.95 2.45 19.10
CA PRO A 129 -8.01 3.29 18.56
C PRO A 129 -7.48 4.46 17.70
N SER A 130 -6.25 4.93 17.98
CA SER A 130 -5.62 6.00 17.21
C SER A 130 -5.24 5.54 15.80
N SER A 131 -4.57 4.39 15.69
CA SER A 131 -4.21 3.80 14.40
C SER A 131 -5.45 3.32 13.64
N PHE A 132 -6.43 2.73 14.34
CA PHE A 132 -7.70 2.34 13.70
C PHE A 132 -8.45 3.56 13.13
N ARG A 133 -8.54 4.68 13.87
CA ARG A 133 -9.12 5.93 13.35
C ARG A 133 -8.39 6.42 12.09
N LYS A 134 -7.06 6.32 12.05
CA LYS A 134 -6.27 6.67 10.85
C LYS A 134 -6.56 5.72 9.69
N MET A 135 -6.71 4.41 9.92
CA MET A 135 -7.10 3.46 8.87
C MET A 135 -8.45 3.84 8.26
N VAL A 136 -9.46 4.11 9.10
CA VAL A 136 -10.78 4.57 8.64
C VAL A 136 -10.67 5.87 7.85
N ALA A 137 -9.89 6.84 8.34
CA ALA A 137 -9.64 8.09 7.62
C ALA A 137 -8.97 7.86 6.25
N THR A 138 -8.01 6.95 6.15
CA THR A 138 -7.36 6.58 4.89
C THR A 138 -8.32 5.93 3.91
N PHE A 139 -9.23 5.05 4.36
CA PHE A 139 -10.27 4.49 3.48
C PHE A 139 -11.22 5.56 2.96
N LEU A 140 -11.67 6.47 3.83
CA LEU A 140 -12.53 7.58 3.44
C LEU A 140 -11.82 8.55 2.49
N GLU A 141 -10.53 8.82 2.71
CA GLU A 141 -9.72 9.67 1.85
C GLU A 141 -9.48 9.03 0.47
N ALA A 142 -9.17 7.73 0.42
CA ALA A 142 -9.00 7.01 -0.84
C ALA A 142 -10.28 7.07 -1.69
N ASN A 143 -11.45 6.88 -1.08
CA ASN A 143 -12.74 7.06 -1.76
C ASN A 143 -12.97 8.52 -2.18
N GLY A 144 -12.82 9.48 -1.25
CA GLY A 144 -13.06 10.90 -1.52
C GLY A 144 -12.15 11.51 -2.59
N ARG A 145 -10.98 10.89 -2.85
CA ARG A 145 -10.05 11.28 -3.93
C ARG A 145 -10.24 10.48 -5.22
N GLY A 146 -11.18 9.54 -5.28
CA GLY A 146 -11.46 8.71 -6.45
C GLY A 146 -10.38 7.65 -6.73
N TYR A 147 -9.66 7.20 -5.70
CA TYR A 147 -8.71 6.07 -5.81
C TYR A 147 -9.38 4.72 -5.53
N ARG A 148 -10.56 4.76 -4.92
CA ARG A 148 -11.44 3.63 -4.62
C ARG A 148 -12.83 3.99 -5.16
N GLU A 149 -13.53 3.01 -5.75
CA GLU A 149 -14.91 3.14 -6.24
C GLU A 149 -15.97 2.67 -5.23
#